data_AF-A0A945SPM4-F1
#
_entry.id   AF-A0A945SPM4-F1
#
_cell.length_a   1.000
_cell.length_b   1.000
_cell.length_c   1.000
_cell.angle_alpha   90.00
_cell.angle_beta   90.00
_cell.angle_gamma   90.00
#
_symmetry.space_group_name_H-M   'P 1'
#
loop_
_entity.id
_entity.type
_entity.pdbx_description
1 polymer ?
#
loop_
_entity_poly.entity_id
_entity_poly.type
_entity_poly.pdbx_seq_one_letter_code
_entity_poly.pdbx_strand_id
1 'polypeptide(L)'
;DTLIKDAVGEGALVILMMVVIWIVLGMILDSISIILLTVPLFSLLDVGMDPLAFAIFGILLIEAGLLTPPFGLVVYVVKGAVPDSGVQLAEIFKGSIPYWILMLVTAAAIYAFPQIANWLPQFV
;
A
#
# COMPACT_ATOMS: atom_id res chain seq x y z
N ASP A 1 -28.64 -3.73 -15.33
CA ASP A 1 -27.96 -2.48 -14.93
C ASP A 1 -27.85 -2.26 -13.43
N THR A 2 -28.87 -2.56 -12.62
CA THR A 2 -28.81 -2.46 -11.15
C THR A 2 -27.88 -3.51 -10.53
N LEU A 3 -27.97 -4.77 -10.97
CA LEU A 3 -27.14 -5.87 -10.44
C LEU A 3 -25.63 -5.74 -10.74
N ILE A 4 -25.26 -5.08 -11.83
CA ILE A 4 -23.84 -4.82 -12.15
C ILE A 4 -23.33 -3.64 -11.30
N LYS A 5 -24.17 -2.65 -11.01
CA LYS A 5 -23.82 -1.55 -10.09
C LYS A 5 -23.70 -2.03 -8.66
N ASP A 6 -24.51 -3.01 -8.24
CA ASP A 6 -24.43 -3.60 -6.91
C ASP A 6 -23.17 -4.49 -6.77
N ALA A 7 -22.85 -5.32 -7.76
CA ALA A 7 -21.63 -6.14 -7.75
C ALA A 7 -20.33 -5.30 -7.88
N VAL A 8 -20.33 -4.26 -8.73
CA VAL A 8 -19.22 -3.31 -8.83
C VAL A 8 -19.13 -2.44 -7.56
N GLY A 9 -20.26 -2.11 -6.95
CA GLY A 9 -20.35 -1.41 -5.67
C GLY A 9 -19.74 -2.22 -4.53
N GLU A 10 -20.05 -3.51 -4.45
CA GLU A 10 -19.49 -4.43 -3.45
C GLU A 10 -17.98 -4.64 -3.65
N GLY A 11 -17.52 -4.87 -4.90
CA GLY A 11 -16.09 -5.02 -5.19
C GLY A 11 -15.27 -3.75 -4.89
N ALA A 12 -15.78 -2.57 -5.26
CA ALA A 12 -15.14 -1.30 -4.96
C ALA A 12 -15.12 -1.00 -3.45
N LEU A 13 -16.18 -1.36 -2.72
CA LEU A 13 -16.24 -1.25 -1.26
C LEU A 13 -15.20 -2.13 -0.58
N VAL A 14 -15.03 -3.38 -1.04
CA VAL A 14 -14.00 -4.28 -0.51
C VAL A 14 -12.61 -3.70 -0.72
N ILE A 15 -12.31 -3.20 -1.92
CA ILE A 15 -11.00 -2.58 -2.21
C ILE A 15 -10.77 -1.33 -1.36
N LEU A 16 -11.79 -0.49 -1.18
CA LEU A 16 -11.68 0.68 -0.31
C LEU A 16 -11.39 0.27 1.14
N MET A 17 -12.09 -0.75 1.66
CA MET A 17 -11.82 -1.29 2.99
C MET A 17 -10.40 -1.85 3.11
N MET A 18 -9.93 -2.58 2.09
CA MET A 18 -8.56 -3.09 2.03
C MET A 18 -7.52 -1.98 2.10
N VAL A 19 -7.70 -0.91 1.32
CA VAL A 19 -6.80 0.25 1.31
C VAL A 19 -6.72 0.87 2.70
N VAL A 20 -7.87 1.09 3.34
CA VAL A 20 -7.94 1.66 4.68
C VAL A 20 -7.27 0.73 5.70
N ILE A 21 -7.56 -0.57 5.65
CA ILE A 21 -6.97 -1.56 6.57
C ILE A 21 -5.46 -1.61 6.41
N TRP A 22 -4.93 -1.68 5.19
CA TRP A 22 -3.49 -1.76 4.96
C TRP A 22 -2.75 -0.49 5.36
N ILE A 23 -3.33 0.69 5.11
CA ILE A 23 -2.73 1.94 5.61
C ILE A 23 -2.75 1.96 7.14
N VAL A 24 -3.86 1.60 7.77
CA VAL A 24 -4.00 1.58 9.24
C VAL A 24 -3.08 0.54 9.89
N LEU A 25 -2.96 -0.64 9.31
CA LEU A 25 -2.03 -1.66 9.79
C LEU A 25 -0.58 -1.24 9.54
N GLY A 26 -0.26 -0.67 8.37
CA GLY A 26 1.08 -0.16 8.03
C GLY A 26 1.56 0.95 8.95
N MET A 27 0.62 1.70 9.53
CA MET A 27 0.90 2.71 10.53
C MET A 27 1.38 2.13 11.88
N ILE A 28 1.15 0.84 12.17
CA ILE A 28 1.40 0.19 13.48
C ILE A 28 2.40 -0.97 13.38
N LEU A 29 2.27 -1.80 12.34
CA LEU A 29 3.02 -3.04 12.14
C LEU A 29 4.04 -2.90 10.99
N ASP A 30 5.04 -3.77 10.97
CA ASP A 30 5.99 -3.88 9.87
C ASP A 30 5.37 -4.59 8.65
N SER A 31 5.96 -4.38 7.47
CA SER A 31 5.42 -4.87 6.21
C SER A 31 5.32 -6.40 6.14
N ILE A 32 6.30 -7.13 6.68
CA ILE A 32 6.30 -8.60 6.68
C ILE A 32 5.15 -9.13 7.53
N SER A 33 4.97 -8.61 8.73
CA SER A 33 3.86 -8.99 9.62
C SER A 33 2.49 -8.77 8.98
N ILE A 34 2.31 -7.65 8.27
CA ILE A 34 1.04 -7.34 7.60
C ILE A 34 0.78 -8.29 6.44
N ILE A 35 1.80 -8.58 5.62
CA ILE A 35 1.67 -9.49 4.47
C ILE A 35 1.28 -10.88 4.94
N LEU A 36 2.00 -11.43 5.92
CA LEU A 36 1.74 -12.77 6.46
C LEU A 36 0.32 -12.91 7.04
N LEU A 37 -0.20 -11.83 7.63
CA LEU A 37 -1.55 -11.82 8.20
C LEU A 37 -2.63 -11.62 7.12
N THR A 38 -2.45 -10.65 6.23
CA THR A 38 -3.53 -10.14 5.38
C THR A 38 -3.64 -10.82 4.03
N VAL A 39 -2.52 -11.22 3.40
CA VAL A 39 -2.54 -11.89 2.09
C VAL A 39 -3.42 -13.14 2.08
N PRO A 40 -3.26 -14.11 3.03
CA PRO A 40 -4.10 -15.32 3.02
C PRO A 40 -5.57 -15.04 3.32
N LEU A 41 -5.90 -13.95 4.02
CA LEU A 41 -7.28 -13.56 4.29
C LEU A 41 -7.94 -12.95 3.05
N PHE A 42 -7.24 -12.04 2.38
CA PHE A 42 -7.78 -11.34 1.22
C PHE A 42 -7.80 -12.18 -0.05
N SER A 43 -6.91 -13.17 -0.18
CA SER A 43 -6.96 -14.11 -1.31
C SER A 43 -8.25 -14.94 -1.35
N LEU A 44 -8.97 -15.07 -0.22
CA LEU A 44 -10.24 -15.78 -0.13
C LEU A 44 -11.44 -14.93 -0.58
N LEU A 45 -11.28 -13.61 -0.68
CA LEU A 45 -12.38 -12.68 -1.02
C LEU A 45 -12.65 -12.57 -2.53
N ASP A 46 -11.92 -13.32 -3.37
CA ASP A 46 -12.05 -13.41 -4.83
C ASP A 46 -12.45 -12.09 -5.51
N VAL A 47 -11.62 -11.07 -5.36
CA VAL A 47 -11.89 -9.70 -5.82
C VAL A 47 -11.75 -9.56 -7.35
N GLY A 48 -11.55 -10.66 -8.08
CA GLY A 48 -11.32 -10.67 -9.53
C GLY A 48 -10.04 -9.95 -9.97
N MET A 49 -9.14 -9.65 -9.04
CA MET A 49 -7.87 -8.99 -9.31
C MET A 49 -6.78 -10.04 -9.61
N ASP A 50 -5.92 -9.73 -10.58
CA ASP A 50 -4.75 -10.56 -10.87
C ASP A 50 -3.88 -10.71 -9.60
N PRO A 51 -3.45 -11.94 -9.23
CA PRO A 51 -2.74 -12.18 -7.98
C PRO A 51 -1.44 -11.39 -7.83
N LEU A 52 -0.73 -11.14 -8.94
CA LEU A 52 0.50 -10.36 -8.89
C LEU A 52 0.20 -8.88 -8.72
N ALA A 53 -0.74 -8.35 -9.51
CA ALA A 53 -1.19 -6.96 -9.37
C ALA A 53 -1.71 -6.69 -7.94
N PHE A 54 -2.43 -7.65 -7.36
CA PHE A 54 -2.91 -7.61 -5.99
C PHE A 54 -1.76 -7.54 -4.97
N ALA A 55 -0.75 -8.39 -5.11
CA ALA A 55 0.40 -8.39 -4.21
C ALA A 55 1.20 -7.08 -4.28
N ILE A 56 1.42 -6.55 -5.50
CA ILE A 56 2.14 -5.29 -5.70
C ILE A 56 1.31 -4.09 -5.21
N PHE A 57 0.01 -4.10 -5.47
CA PHE A 57 -0.91 -3.09 -4.94
C PHE A 57 -0.89 -3.06 -3.40
N GLY A 58 -0.91 -4.24 -2.77
CA GLY A 58 -0.88 -4.35 -1.32
C GLY A 58 0.43 -3.89 -0.70
N ILE A 59 1.58 -4.33 -1.22
CA ILE A 59 2.87 -3.88 -0.68
C ILE A 59 3.03 -2.36 -0.79
N LEU A 60 2.59 -1.73 -1.89
CA LEU A 60 2.67 -0.27 -2.04
C LEU A 60 1.84 0.47 -0.99
N LEU A 61 0.64 -0.03 -0.68
CA LEU A 61 -0.24 0.58 0.32
C LEU A 61 0.28 0.37 1.75
N ILE A 62 0.86 -0.80 2.01
CA ILE A 62 1.51 -1.10 3.28
C ILE A 62 2.69 -0.15 3.49
N GLU A 63 3.60 -0.02 2.52
CA GLU A 63 4.75 0.90 2.59
C GLU A 63 4.31 2.37 2.70
N ALA A 64 3.20 2.75 2.06
CA ALA A 64 2.57 4.06 2.26
C ALA A 64 2.09 4.27 3.71
N GLY A 65 1.55 3.23 4.36
CA GLY A 65 1.20 3.24 5.78
C GLY A 65 2.42 3.41 6.69
N LEU A 66 3.53 2.70 6.41
CA LEU A 66 4.77 2.78 7.19
C LEU A 66 5.43 4.18 7.14
N LEU A 67 5.15 4.95 6.09
CA LEU A 67 5.62 6.33 5.93
C LEU A 67 4.66 7.38 6.49
N THR A 68 3.43 7.00 6.84
CA THR A 68 2.40 7.92 7.36
C THR A 68 2.54 8.04 8.89
N PRO A 69 2.42 9.26 9.48
CA PRO A 69 2.48 9.42 10.93
C PRO A 69 1.29 8.74 11.62
N PRO A 70 1.56 7.66 12.40
CA PRO A 70 1.45 7.73 13.85
C PRO A 70 2.64 7.08 14.57
N PHE A 71 3.26 6.04 13.99
CA PHE A 71 4.55 5.48 14.40
C PHE A 71 5.64 5.63 13.35
N GLY A 72 5.30 5.81 12.05
CA GLY A 72 6.23 6.16 10.97
C GLY A 72 7.56 5.41 10.99
N LEU A 73 7.52 4.09 11.17
CA LEU A 73 8.69 3.25 11.46
C LEU A 73 9.88 3.53 10.53
N VAL A 74 9.63 3.67 9.23
CA VAL A 74 10.66 3.96 8.22
C VAL A 74 11.28 5.34 8.45
N VAL A 75 10.49 6.34 8.83
CA VAL A 75 10.97 7.70 9.12
C VAL A 75 11.82 7.74 10.39
N TYR A 76 11.46 6.98 11.42
CA TYR A 76 12.29 6.84 12.64
C TYR A 76 13.61 6.13 12.38
N VAL A 77 13.61 5.08 11.55
CA VAL A 77 14.85 4.40 11.13
C VAL A 77 15.78 5.38 10.42
N VAL A 78 15.24 6.19 9.49
CA VAL A 78 16.02 7.24 8.81
C VAL A 78 16.56 8.25 9.83
N LYS A 79 15.75 8.72 10.78
CA LYS A 79 16.22 9.64 11.83
C LYS A 79 17.36 9.04 12.67
N GLY A 80 17.33 7.75 12.95
CA GLY A 80 18.41 7.05 13.67
C GLY A 80 19.70 6.88 12.86
N ALA A 81 19.60 6.84 11.53
CA ALA A 81 20.74 6.75 10.63
C ALA A 81 21.38 8.11 10.30
N VAL A 82 20.64 9.21 10.48
CA VAL A 82 21.13 10.58 10.21
C VAL A 82 22.09 11.01 11.33
N PRO A 83 23.36 11.34 11.03
CA PRO A 83 24.34 11.78 12.03
C PRO A 83 24.01 13.15 12.65
N ASP A 84 23.27 13.97 11.92
CA ASP A 84 22.86 15.30 12.35
C ASP A 84 21.65 15.23 13.30
N SER A 85 21.91 15.49 14.57
CA SER A 85 20.89 15.52 15.62
C SER A 85 19.90 16.67 15.45
N GLY A 86 20.24 17.72 14.69
CA GLY A 86 19.41 18.90 14.45
C GLY A 86 18.20 18.65 13.53
N VAL A 87 18.24 17.62 12.69
CA VAL A 87 17.15 17.32 11.74
C VAL A 87 15.90 16.90 12.50
N GLN A 88 14.81 17.63 12.37
CA GLN A 88 13.58 17.28 13.09
C GLN A 88 12.84 16.15 12.36
N LEU A 89 12.12 15.32 13.12
CA LEU A 89 11.30 14.24 12.54
C LEU A 89 10.27 14.79 11.53
N ALA A 90 9.72 15.97 11.82
CA ALA A 90 8.79 16.67 10.93
C ALA A 90 9.40 17.05 9.57
N GLU A 91 10.70 17.32 9.51
CA GLU A 91 11.40 17.64 8.25
C GLU A 91 11.53 16.39 7.37
N ILE A 92 11.80 15.25 7.99
CA ILE A 92 11.89 13.96 7.29
C ILE A 92 10.51 13.55 6.77
N PHE A 93 9.45 13.70 7.58
CA PHE A 93 8.08 13.49 7.14
C PHE A 93 7.71 14.41 5.98
N LYS A 94 8.04 15.70 6.06
CA LYS A 94 7.76 16.64 4.96
C LYS A 94 8.53 16.28 3.69
N GLY A 95 9.76 15.80 3.85
CA GLY A 95 10.60 15.30 2.75
C GLY A 95 10.08 14.00 2.13
N SER A 96 9.35 13.17 2.86
CA SER A 96 8.80 11.91 2.35
C SER A 96 7.46 12.07 1.62
N ILE A 97 6.76 13.21 1.77
CA ILE A 97 5.47 13.47 1.11
C ILE A 97 5.50 13.22 -0.42
N PRO A 98 6.49 13.72 -1.19
CA PRO A 98 6.53 13.50 -2.63
C PRO A 98 6.61 12.01 -2.98
N TYR A 99 7.41 11.25 -2.23
CA TYR A 99 7.54 9.80 -2.41
C TYR A 99 6.25 9.07 -2.04
N TRP A 100 5.62 9.46 -0.94
CA TRP A 100 4.32 8.93 -0.53
C TRP A 100 3.23 9.13 -1.59
N ILE A 101 3.16 10.32 -2.19
CA ILE A 101 2.24 10.60 -3.30
C ILE A 101 2.52 9.69 -4.49
N LEU A 102 3.79 9.50 -4.86
CA LEU A 102 4.16 8.62 -5.98
C LEU A 102 3.75 7.17 -5.73
N MET A 103 3.88 6.65 -4.50
CA MET A 103 3.41 5.31 -4.15
C MET A 103 1.90 5.16 -4.34
N LEU A 104 1.11 6.13 -3.87
CA LEU A 104 -0.36 6.09 -4.04
C LEU A 104 -0.77 6.20 -5.51
N VAL A 105 -0.11 7.06 -6.27
CA VAL A 105 -0.34 7.18 -7.72
C VAL A 105 -0.01 5.86 -8.43
N THR A 106 1.09 5.21 -8.03
CA THR A 106 1.50 3.93 -8.60
C THR A 106 0.51 2.82 -8.25
N ALA A 107 0.05 2.77 -7.00
CA ALA A 107 -0.98 1.82 -6.56
C ALA A 107 -2.29 2.03 -7.35
N ALA A 108 -2.73 3.27 -7.53
CA ALA A 108 -3.90 3.58 -8.35
C ALA A 108 -3.70 3.19 -9.84
N ALA A 109 -2.49 3.39 -10.38
CA ALA A 109 -2.16 3.01 -11.75
C ALA A 109 -2.17 1.48 -11.93
N ILE A 110 -1.66 0.71 -10.97
CA ILE A 110 -1.70 -0.76 -11.01
C ILE A 110 -3.13 -1.28 -10.90
N TYR A 111 -3.94 -0.66 -10.04
CA TYR A 111 -5.36 -0.99 -9.95
C TYR A 111 -6.10 -0.76 -11.27
N ALA A 112 -5.84 0.36 -11.95
CA ALA A 112 -6.46 0.66 -13.25
C ALA A 112 -5.87 -0.17 -14.40
N PHE A 113 -4.58 -0.49 -14.34
CA PHE A 113 -3.83 -1.17 -15.40
C PHE A 113 -2.96 -2.29 -14.79
N PRO A 114 -3.53 -3.47 -14.48
CA PRO A 114 -2.79 -4.59 -13.87
C PRO A 114 -1.68 -5.14 -14.77
N GLN A 115 -1.70 -4.80 -16.06
CA GLN A 115 -0.65 -5.14 -17.01
C GLN A 115 0.72 -4.54 -16.63
N ILE A 116 0.74 -3.41 -15.90
CA ILE A 116 1.99 -2.78 -15.43
C ILE A 116 2.75 -3.74 -14.50
N ALA A 117 2.02 -4.44 -13.62
CA ALA A 117 2.59 -5.43 -12.71
C ALA A 117 3.13 -6.66 -13.45
N ASN A 118 2.42 -7.11 -14.49
CA ASN A 118 2.73 -8.32 -15.22
C ASN A 118 3.73 -8.14 -16.36
N TRP A 119 4.01 -6.91 -16.78
CA TRP A 119 4.88 -6.62 -17.91
C TRP A 119 6.27 -7.24 -17.73
N LEU A 120 6.94 -6.97 -16.60
CA LEU A 120 8.31 -7.47 -16.38
C LEU A 120 8.38 -9.00 -16.21
N PRO A 121 7.54 -9.66 -15.39
CA PRO A 121 7.51 -11.11 -15.27
C PRO A 121 7.26 -11.86 -16.59
N GLN A 122 6.60 -11.24 -17.57
CA GLN A 122 6.37 -11.86 -18.88
C GLN A 122 7.65 -11.99 -19.72
N PHE A 123 8.74 -11.29 -19.38
CA PHE A 123 10.00 -11.33 -20.13
C PHE A 123 11.12 -12.14 -19.46
N VAL A 124 10.90 -12.65 -18.24
CA VAL A 124 11.89 -13.42 -17.46
C VAL A 124 11.56 -14.91 -17.49
#